data_AF-A0A0J8VC15-F1
#
_entry.id   AF-A0A0J8VC15-F1
#
_cell.length_a   1.000
_cell.length_b   1.000
_cell.length_c   1.000
_cell.angle_alpha   90.00
_cell.angle_beta   90.00
_cell.angle_gamma   90.00
#
_symmetry.space_group_name_H-M   'P 1'
#
loop_
_entity.id
_entity.type
_entity.pdbx_description
1 polymer ?
#
loop_
_entity_poly.entity_id
_entity_poly.type
_entity_poly.pdbx_seq_one_letter_code
_entity_poly.pdbx_strand_id
1 'polypeptide(L)' 'MNRNQFQFIAQRIFKSQNQRVAVEAVIFDGLSSYEAEKRFDVPKGTLSRNVRKYKNEAEYISSVAAA' A
#
# COMPACT_ATOMS: atom_id res chain seq x y z
N MET A 1 -10.20 -7.42 -2.82
CA MET A 1 -8.86 -7.43 -3.46
C MET A 1 -8.00 -8.49 -2.79
N ASN A 2 -7.38 -9.37 -3.57
CA ASN A 2 -6.49 -10.40 -3.02
C ASN A 2 -5.02 -9.91 -2.97
N ARG A 3 -4.16 -10.66 -2.27
CA ARG A 3 -2.74 -10.29 -2.12
C ARG A 3 -2.00 -10.21 -3.47
N ASN A 4 -2.35 -11.04 -4.45
CA ASN A 4 -1.72 -10.99 -5.78
C ASN A 4 -2.01 -9.67 -6.50
N GLN A 5 -3.27 -9.24 -6.53
CA GLN A 5 -3.67 -7.93 -7.07
C GLN A 5 -2.97 -6.79 -6.34
N PHE A 6 -2.86 -6.88 -5.01
CA PHE A 6 -2.11 -5.91 -4.24
C PHE A 6 -0.65 -5.81 -4.69
N GLN A 7 0.05 -6.94 -4.84
CA GLN A 7 1.47 -6.92 -5.20
C GLN A 7 1.71 -6.27 -6.55
N PHE A 8 0.88 -6.54 -7.56
CA PHE A 8 1.02 -5.90 -8.88
C PHE A 8 0.88 -4.38 -8.81
N ILE A 9 -0.13 -3.88 -8.09
CA ILE A 9 -0.35 -2.44 -7.93
C ILE A 9 0.81 -1.82 -7.11
N ALA A 10 1.18 -2.44 -6.00
CA ALA A 10 2.22 -1.94 -5.10
C ALA A 10 3.59 -1.88 -5.78
N GLN A 11 3.94 -2.87 -6.61
CA GLN A 11 5.17 -2.88 -7.41
C GLN A 11 5.20 -1.75 -8.45
N ARG A 12 4.06 -1.43 -9.06
CA ARG A 12 3.94 -0.33 -10.02
C ARG A 12 4.17 1.04 -9.36
N ILE A 13 3.63 1.27 -8.17
CA ILE A 13 3.59 2.61 -7.56
C ILE A 13 4.66 2.89 -6.49
N PHE A 14 5.28 1.85 -5.94
CA PHE A 14 6.33 1.96 -4.92
C PHE A 14 7.61 1.27 -5.37
N LYS A 15 8.72 2.01 -5.37
CA LYS A 15 10.04 1.46 -5.69
C LYS A 15 10.65 0.68 -4.53
N SER A 16 10.42 1.11 -3.29
CA SER A 16 11.01 0.51 -2.09
C SER A 16 10.24 -0.73 -1.63
N GLN A 17 10.96 -1.82 -1.35
CA GLN A 17 10.38 -3.04 -0.78
C GLN A 17 9.79 -2.78 0.61
N ASN A 18 10.48 -2.04 1.46
CA ASN A 18 10.01 -1.68 2.81
C ASN A 18 8.67 -0.95 2.76
N GLN A 19 8.50 -0.04 1.79
CA GLN A 19 7.22 0.63 1.58
C GLN A 19 6.12 -0.35 1.15
N ARG A 20 6.41 -1.30 0.25
CA ARG A 20 5.43 -2.30 -0.20
C ARG A 20 4.94 -3.17 0.94
N VAL A 21 5.87 -3.77 1.71
CA VAL A 21 5.50 -4.64 2.84
C VAL A 21 4.82 -3.88 3.97
N ALA A 22 5.20 -2.63 4.21
CA ALA A 22 4.55 -1.79 5.21
C ALA A 22 3.11 -1.44 4.82
N VAL A 23 2.86 -1.10 3.55
CA VAL A 23 1.49 -0.83 3.06
C VAL A 23 0.66 -2.11 3.10
N GLU A 24 1.25 -3.25 2.74
CA GLU A 24 0.57 -4.56 2.82
C GLU A 24 0.08 -4.85 4.24
N ALA A 25 0.95 -4.66 5.24
CA ALA A 25 0.62 -4.92 6.64
C ALA A 25 -0.51 -4.01 7.16
N VAL A 26 -0.58 -2.76 6.69
CA VAL A 26 -1.70 -1.87 7.04
C VAL A 26 -3.02 -2.35 6.41
N ILE A 27 -2.97 -2.84 5.16
CA ILE A 27 -4.17 -3.19 4.40
C ILE A 27 -4.73 -4.57 4.78
N PHE A 28 -3.86 -5.56 4.96
CA PHE A 28 -4.26 -6.95 5.17
C PHE A 28 -4.13 -7.41 6.63
N ASP A 29 -3.16 -6.87 7.37
CA ASP A 29 -2.85 -7.34 8.72
C ASP A 29 -3.38 -6.40 9.80
N GLY A 30 -4.04 -5.30 9.40
CA GLY A 30 -4.72 -4.36 10.31
C GLY A 30 -3.80 -3.46 11.13
N LEU A 31 -2.51 -3.38 10.80
CA LEU A 31 -1.58 -2.51 11.50
C LEU A 31 -1.96 -1.03 11.30
N SER A 32 -1.76 -0.21 12.33
CA SER A 32 -1.79 1.23 12.14
C SER A 32 -0.60 1.68 11.27
N SER A 33 -0.74 2.82 10.57
CA SER A 33 0.36 3.35 9.77
C SER A 33 1.62 3.62 10.61
N TYR A 34 1.44 4.04 11.87
CA TYR A 34 2.55 4.31 12.78
C TYR A 34 3.31 3.03 13.18
N GLU A 35 2.59 1.96 13.50
CA GLU A 35 3.21 0.68 13.87
C GLU A 35 3.95 0.07 12.68
N ALA A 36 3.36 0.11 11.49
CA ALA A 36 4.00 -0.38 10.28
C ALA A 36 5.23 0.46 9.90
N GLU A 37 5.21 1.78 10.08
CA GLU A 37 6.39 2.64 9.88
C GLU A 37 7.57 2.20 10.74
N LYS A 38 7.33 1.94 12.03
CA LYS A 38 8.36 1.43 12.93
C LYS A 38 8.83 0.02 12.57
N ARG A 39 7.88 -0.87 12.27
CA ARG A 39 8.16 -2.30 12.04
C ARG A 39 9.00 -2.54 10.79
N PHE A 40 8.80 -1.72 9.76
CA PHE A 40 9.40 -1.92 8.44
C PHE A 40 10.41 -0.84 8.07
N ASP A 41 10.88 -0.05 9.05
CA ASP A 41 11.87 1.01 8.85
C ASP A 41 11.48 1.99 7.73
N VAL A 42 10.26 2.52 7.82
CA VAL A 42 9.74 3.54 6.91
C VAL A 42 9.67 4.87 7.66
N PRO A 43 10.15 6.00 7.07
CA PRO A 43 10.14 7.29 7.76
C PRO A 43 8.75 7.70 8.23
N LYS A 44 8.68 8.24 9.46
CA LYS A 44 7.42 8.62 10.10
C LYS A 44 6.57 9.55 9.21
N GLY A 45 5.28 9.23 9.09
CA GLY A 45 4.33 9.97 8.27
C GLY A 45 4.38 9.66 6.77
N THR A 46 5.28 8.79 6.31
CA THR A 46 5.34 8.34 4.92
C THR A 46 4.19 7.40 4.58
N LEU A 47 3.83 6.51 5.50
CA LEU A 47 2.95 5.40 5.19
C LEU A 47 1.49 5.83 5.09
N SER A 48 1.09 6.88 5.81
CA SER A 48 -0.23 7.49 5.63
C SER A 48 -0.47 7.96 4.19
N ARG A 49 0.56 8.56 3.57
CA ARG A 49 0.53 8.99 2.16
C ARG A 49 0.58 7.81 1.21
N ASN A 50 1.41 6.81 1.49
CA ASN A 50 1.52 5.62 0.65
C ASN A 50 0.22 4.81 0.63
N VAL A 51 -0.41 4.59 1.78
CA VAL A 51 -1.70 3.89 1.87
C VAL A 51 -2.77 4.63 1.08
N ARG A 52 -2.85 5.96 1.18
CA ARG A 52 -3.77 6.76 0.35
C ARG A 52 -3.48 6.62 -1.13
N LYS A 53 -2.20 6.74 -1.54
CA LYS A 53 -1.78 6.58 -2.94
C LYS A 53 -2.21 5.22 -3.50
N TYR A 54 -2.02 4.16 -2.72
CA TYR A 54 -2.44 2.82 -3.10
C TYR A 54 -3.96 2.72 -3.28
N LYS A 55 -4.75 3.23 -2.33
CA LYS A 55 -6.22 3.20 -2.41
C LYS A 55 -6.72 3.90 -3.68
N ASN A 56 -6.17 5.07 -3.99
CA ASN A 56 -6.53 5.82 -5.19
C ASN A 56 -6.17 5.06 -6.48
N GLU A 57 -5.00 4.42 -6.54
CA GLU A 57 -4.61 3.63 -7.72
C GLU A 57 -5.52 2.40 -7.88
N ALA A 58 -5.83 1.70 -6.79
CA ALA A 58 -6.74 0.55 -6.81
C ALA A 58 -8.16 0.95 -7.26
N GLU A 59 -8.64 2.10 -6.80
CA GLU A 59 -9.92 2.67 -7.22
C GLU A 59 -9.92 3.02 -8.70
N TYR A 60 -8.88 3.70 -9.19
CA TYR A 60 -8.73 4.04 -10.62
C TYR A 60 -8.71 2.79 -11.52
N ILE A 61 -7.92 1.79 -11.17
CA ILE A 61 -7.87 0.53 -11.92
C ILE A 61 -9.25 -0.13 -11.94
N SER A 62 -9.96 -0.11 -10.81
CA SER A 62 -11.32 -0.67 -10.71
C SER A 62 -12.32 0.11 -11.56
N SER A 63 -12.23 1.44 -11.60
CA SER A 63 -13.13 2.27 -12.40
C SER A 63 -12.91 2.09 -13.90
N VAL A 64 -11.66 1.91 -14.34
CA VAL A 64 -11.33 1.67 -15.75
C VAL A 64 -11.70 0.25 -16.17
N ALA A 65 -11.52 -0.75 -15.30
CA ALA A 65 -11.90 -2.13 -15.61
C ALA A 65 -13.41 -2.38 -15.66
N ALA A 66 -14.20 -1.52 -15.00
CA ALA A 66 -15.66 -1.58 -15.00
C ALA A 66 -16.32 -0.76 -16.13
N ALA A 67 -15.53 0.03 -16.87
CA ALA A 67 -15.95 0.82 -18.02
C ALA A 67 -15.80 0.04 -19.34
#